data_AF-A0A932D1B0-F1
#
_entry.id   AF-A0A932D1B0-F1
#
_cell.length_a   1.000
_cell.length_b   1.000
_cell.length_c   1.000
_cell.angle_alpha   90.00
_cell.angle_beta   90.00
_cell.angle_gamma   90.00
#
_symmetry.space_group_name_H-M   'P 1'
#
loop_
_entity.id
_entity.type
_entity.pdbx_description
1 polymer ?
#
loop_
_entity_poly.entity_id
_entity_poly.type
_entity_poly.pdbx_seq_one_letter_code
_entity_poly.pdbx_strand_id
1 'polypeptide(L)'
;MRRHPLTDGVASPRLVLLLAALSPSSIGCLALDEGPPSESTSAGLAVTVADHVAGGCSTSAVLGLSRQIADEITCMAPDALASFEEGSGIQFVGSAVLPYLAPGGRDELVAAAAEGPLEVISAFRTLPQQLLLRRWYEQGRCGITAAAQPGRSNHETGRAIDFGNRDAARGRLGRHGWEANVPGDPNHFEHLDSPDRRGLDVTAFQRLWNRNHPEDLIAEDGAYGNQTASRLLRSPAAGFELGAGCGDDPVAQTVWVDNAGAAFTTTGTWGWSTNVSGYFGDGYRVLRTGRTGSATWSLGLQAAGRYEVWAAYPSASDRNPRARFLVETLAGSAPTEVVVDQKSEGPILLGTYHLEPSARVTLQVDRAATGATIADAIRLVPAW
;
A
#
# COMPACT_ATOMS: atom_id res chain seq x y z
N MET A 1 5.26 45.89 62.41
CA MET A 1 6.40 46.79 62.67
C MET A 1 7.64 45.96 62.97
N ARG A 2 8.71 46.15 62.17
CA ARG A 2 10.14 46.07 62.54
C ARG A 2 10.68 44.82 63.29
N ARG A 3 11.47 44.00 62.57
CA ARG A 3 12.93 43.74 62.75
C ARG A 3 13.33 42.28 62.44
N HIS A 4 14.18 42.10 61.44
CA HIS A 4 15.26 41.09 61.41
C HIS A 4 16.30 41.46 62.50
N PRO A 5 17.11 40.53 63.07
CA PRO A 5 18.33 40.05 62.38
C PRO A 5 18.95 38.67 62.79
N LEU A 6 19.82 38.16 61.90
CA LEU A 6 21.19 37.58 62.06
C LEU A 6 21.58 36.68 63.25
N THR A 7 22.24 35.54 62.95
CA THR A 7 23.65 35.13 63.28
C THR A 7 23.81 33.60 63.06
N ASP A 8 24.72 33.11 62.20
CA ASP A 8 26.15 32.74 62.36
C ASP A 8 26.45 31.34 62.96
N GLY A 9 27.40 30.62 62.33
CA GLY A 9 28.08 29.41 62.85
C GLY A 9 28.31 28.31 61.79
N VAL A 10 29.29 28.42 60.86
CA VAL A 10 30.72 28.01 60.97
C VAL A 10 30.96 26.50 61.13
N ALA A 11 31.52 25.85 60.09
CA ALA A 11 32.78 25.06 60.16
C ALA A 11 33.12 24.38 58.79
N SER A 12 34.08 24.96 58.05
CA SER A 12 35.04 24.27 57.16
C SER A 12 36.17 23.64 58.03
N PRO A 13 37.22 22.90 57.56
CA PRO A 13 37.84 22.82 56.22
C PRO A 13 38.29 21.36 55.86
N ARG A 14 39.01 20.96 54.80
CA ARG A 14 40.30 21.37 54.19
C ARG A 14 40.41 20.62 52.84
N LEU A 15 40.67 21.29 51.72
CA LEU A 15 41.98 21.70 51.18
C LEU A 15 42.69 20.57 50.41
N VAL A 16 42.70 20.66 49.07
CA VAL A 16 43.94 20.57 48.28
C VAL A 16 43.85 21.58 47.14
N LEU A 17 44.89 22.42 47.09
CA LEU A 17 45.16 23.51 46.16
C LEU A 17 46.11 23.00 45.06
N LEU A 18 46.07 23.58 43.85
CA LEU A 18 47.17 23.84 42.90
C LEU A 18 46.55 23.93 41.48
N LEU A 19 46.82 24.88 40.59
CA LEU A 19 47.48 26.19 40.59
C LEU A 19 47.20 26.78 39.17
N ALA A 20 47.02 28.09 39.05
CA ALA A 20 46.61 28.77 37.82
C ALA A 20 47.80 29.26 36.95
N ALA A 21 47.56 29.48 35.64
CA ALA A 21 48.21 30.49 34.78
C ALA A 21 47.36 30.67 33.49
N LEU A 22 46.64 31.79 33.25
CA LEU A 22 47.05 33.08 32.61
C LEU A 22 47.70 32.86 31.22
N SER A 23 47.19 33.33 30.07
CA SER A 23 46.88 34.73 29.65
C SER A 23 46.17 34.75 28.24
N PRO A 24 46.05 35.85 27.45
CA PRO A 24 44.75 36.42 27.04
C PRO A 24 44.47 36.52 25.51
N SER A 25 43.21 36.89 25.24
CA SER A 25 42.52 37.40 24.04
C SER A 25 43.27 37.72 22.74
N SER A 26 42.64 37.37 21.60
CA SER A 26 42.65 38.18 20.36
C SER A 26 41.32 38.00 19.63
N ILE A 27 40.74 39.13 19.23
CA ILE A 27 39.46 39.30 18.52
C ILE A 27 39.64 38.92 17.05
N GLY A 28 38.67 38.19 16.50
CA GLY A 28 38.50 38.00 15.06
C GLY A 28 37.04 37.72 14.73
N CYS A 29 36.31 38.76 14.30
CA CYS A 29 35.01 38.60 13.64
C CYS A 29 35.20 37.84 12.33
N LEU A 30 34.32 36.88 12.01
CA LEU A 30 33.88 36.55 10.64
C LEU A 30 32.76 35.48 10.66
N ALA A 31 31.63 35.86 10.03
CA ALA A 31 30.55 35.05 9.48
C ALA A 31 29.88 33.97 10.36
N LEU A 32 28.67 34.25 10.84
CA LEU A 32 27.69 33.22 11.14
C LEU A 32 27.21 32.65 9.80
N ASP A 33 27.65 31.45 9.47
CA ASP A 33 27.10 30.62 8.40
C ASP A 33 25.71 30.16 8.85
N GLU A 34 24.65 30.79 8.33
CA GLU A 34 23.30 30.25 8.47
C GLU A 34 23.21 28.99 7.62
N GLY A 35 23.48 27.85 8.26
CA GLY A 35 23.21 26.55 7.68
C GLY A 35 21.74 26.48 7.21
N PRO A 36 21.46 25.80 6.10
CA PRO A 36 20.10 25.72 5.58
C PRO A 36 19.16 25.17 6.66
N PRO A 37 17.91 25.67 6.75
CA PRO A 37 16.97 25.15 7.71
C PRO A 37 16.82 23.65 7.43
N SER A 38 17.14 22.84 8.43
CA SER A 38 16.76 21.44 8.44
C SER A 38 15.24 21.41 8.38
N GLU A 39 14.68 21.16 7.19
CA GLU A 39 13.32 20.69 7.05
C GLU A 39 13.23 19.30 7.70
N SER A 40 13.04 19.32 9.02
CA SER A 40 12.41 18.22 9.72
C SER A 40 10.95 18.20 9.28
N THR A 41 10.65 17.55 8.16
CA THR A 41 9.31 17.05 7.92
C THR A 41 9.04 16.01 9.00
N SER A 42 8.45 16.42 10.13
CA SER A 42 7.70 15.48 10.94
C SER A 42 6.52 15.05 10.07
N ALA A 43 6.65 13.92 9.40
CA ALA A 43 5.49 13.21 8.90
C ALA A 43 4.62 12.95 10.14
N GLY A 44 3.58 13.76 10.35
CA GLY A 44 2.58 13.48 11.37
C GLY A 44 2.03 12.09 11.08
N LEU A 45 2.03 11.19 12.07
CA LEU A 45 1.45 9.86 11.89
C LEU A 45 0.02 10.03 11.36
N ALA A 46 -0.29 9.37 10.24
CA ALA A 46 -1.62 9.44 9.65
C ALA A 46 -2.67 8.92 10.65
N VAL A 47 -3.81 9.61 10.75
CA VAL A 47 -4.93 9.17 11.60
C VAL A 47 -5.47 7.84 11.06
N THR A 48 -5.54 6.84 11.92
CA THR A 48 -5.92 5.47 11.58
C THR A 48 -7.40 5.19 11.85
N VAL A 49 -7.93 4.09 11.30
CA VAL A 49 -9.28 3.61 11.64
C VAL A 49 -9.41 3.36 13.15
N ALA A 50 -8.36 2.86 13.82
CA ALA A 50 -8.38 2.61 15.26
C ALA A 50 -8.61 3.89 16.09
N ASP A 51 -8.08 5.04 15.65
CA ASP A 51 -8.25 6.32 16.37
C ASP A 51 -9.72 6.75 16.44
N HIS A 52 -10.50 6.41 15.41
CA HIS A 52 -11.93 6.70 15.36
C HIS A 52 -12.80 5.71 16.15
N VAL A 53 -12.26 4.54 16.54
CA VAL A 53 -12.94 3.64 17.48
C VAL A 53 -13.13 4.35 18.82
N ALA A 54 -12.11 5.04 19.32
CA ALA A 54 -12.17 5.75 20.60
C ALA A 54 -12.74 7.17 20.46
N GLY A 55 -12.43 7.88 19.38
CA GLY A 55 -12.59 9.35 19.28
C GLY A 55 -13.92 9.91 18.76
N GLY A 56 -14.92 9.11 18.37
CA GLY A 56 -16.16 9.66 17.82
C GLY A 56 -17.30 8.65 17.63
N CYS A 57 -18.39 9.11 16.99
CA CYS A 57 -19.60 8.34 16.66
C CYS A 57 -20.06 8.53 15.20
N SER A 58 -19.20 9.02 14.31
CA SER A 58 -19.52 9.21 12.91
C SER A 58 -18.65 8.33 12.02
N THR A 59 -19.27 7.51 11.18
CA THR A 59 -18.55 6.72 10.17
C THR A 59 -18.06 7.56 9.00
N SER A 60 -18.43 8.85 8.91
CA SER A 60 -17.87 9.79 7.93
C SER A 60 -16.35 9.93 8.05
N ALA A 61 -15.80 9.66 9.24
CA ALA A 61 -14.37 9.71 9.52
C ALA A 61 -13.53 8.75 8.67
N VAL A 62 -14.11 7.65 8.17
CA VAL A 62 -13.42 6.63 7.36
C VAL A 62 -13.90 6.61 5.90
N LEU A 63 -14.62 7.65 5.46
CA LEU A 63 -15.15 7.68 4.09
C LEU A 63 -14.07 7.73 3.01
N GLY A 64 -12.89 8.29 3.31
CA GLY A 64 -11.77 8.28 2.37
C GLY A 64 -11.34 6.86 2.01
N LEU A 65 -11.03 6.05 3.02
CA LEU A 65 -10.73 4.62 2.82
C LEU A 65 -11.92 3.85 2.23
N SER A 66 -13.14 4.17 2.66
CA SER A 66 -14.35 3.50 2.16
C SER A 66 -14.59 3.75 0.67
N ARG A 67 -14.28 4.95 0.17
CA ARG A 67 -14.35 5.27 -1.27
C ARG A 67 -13.30 4.50 -2.05
N GLN A 68 -12.07 4.41 -1.57
CA GLN A 68 -11.04 3.60 -2.22
C GLN A 68 -11.45 2.12 -2.32
N ILE A 69 -12.07 1.57 -1.28
CA ILE A 69 -12.60 0.19 -1.34
C ILE A 69 -13.69 0.09 -2.40
N ALA A 70 -14.63 1.04 -2.50
CA ALA A 70 -15.66 1.03 -3.54
C ALA A 70 -15.08 1.19 -4.95
N ASP A 71 -14.04 2.01 -5.12
CA ASP A 71 -13.34 2.19 -6.39
C ASP A 71 -12.60 0.90 -6.77
N GLU A 72 -11.97 0.21 -5.82
CA GLU A 72 -11.30 -1.08 -6.03
C GLU A 72 -12.32 -2.17 -6.40
N ILE A 73 -13.52 -2.15 -5.81
CA ILE A 73 -14.62 -3.03 -6.23
C ILE A 73 -15.01 -2.73 -7.69
N THR A 74 -15.09 -1.45 -8.08
CA THR A 74 -15.39 -1.05 -9.47
C THR A 74 -14.36 -1.61 -10.44
N CYS A 75 -13.10 -1.66 -10.02
CA CYS A 75 -12.01 -2.28 -10.76
C CYS A 75 -12.14 -3.82 -10.85
N MET A 76 -12.43 -4.49 -9.74
CA MET A 76 -12.52 -5.95 -9.67
C MET A 76 -13.79 -6.52 -10.33
N ALA A 77 -14.89 -5.77 -10.24
CA ALA A 77 -16.21 -6.17 -10.69
C ALA A 77 -17.02 -4.92 -11.11
N PRO A 78 -16.81 -4.40 -12.33
CA PRO A 78 -17.44 -3.17 -12.81
C PRO A 78 -18.97 -3.15 -12.72
N ASP A 79 -19.61 -4.32 -12.79
CA ASP A 79 -21.07 -4.47 -12.70
C ASP A 79 -21.58 -4.74 -11.26
N ALA A 80 -20.71 -4.65 -10.25
CA ALA A 80 -21.08 -4.96 -8.87
C ALA A 80 -21.82 -3.82 -8.18
N LEU A 81 -21.41 -2.58 -8.45
CA LEU A 81 -21.92 -1.37 -7.80
C LEU A 81 -22.28 -0.31 -8.84
N ALA A 82 -23.37 0.41 -8.59
CA ALA A 82 -23.75 1.61 -9.30
C ALA A 82 -23.91 2.76 -8.29
N SER A 83 -23.40 3.93 -8.65
CA SER A 83 -23.58 5.14 -7.85
C SER A 83 -24.99 5.71 -7.98
N PHE A 84 -25.38 6.49 -6.97
CA PHE A 84 -26.53 7.38 -7.02
C PHE A 84 -26.19 8.70 -6.30
N GLU A 85 -27.02 9.71 -6.47
CA GLU A 85 -26.77 11.06 -5.95
C GLU A 85 -28.02 11.62 -5.27
N GLU A 86 -27.87 12.71 -4.50
CA GLU A 86 -29.00 13.48 -4.01
C GLU A 86 -29.75 14.16 -5.17
N GLY A 87 -31.05 14.41 -4.97
CA GLY A 87 -31.94 14.95 -5.98
C GLY A 87 -32.96 13.93 -6.47
N SER A 88 -33.90 14.38 -7.30
CA SER A 88 -34.96 13.53 -7.86
C SER A 88 -35.73 12.71 -6.80
N GLY A 89 -35.91 13.29 -5.60
CA GLY A 89 -36.59 12.64 -4.47
C GLY A 89 -35.65 11.95 -3.47
N ILE A 90 -34.35 11.82 -3.74
CA ILE A 90 -33.37 11.26 -2.81
C ILE A 90 -32.71 12.37 -1.99
N GLN A 91 -32.63 12.19 -0.67
CA GLN A 91 -31.98 13.10 0.27
C GLN A 91 -31.11 12.31 1.25
N PHE A 92 -29.88 12.74 1.50
CA PHE A 92 -28.99 12.05 2.43
C PHE A 92 -29.15 12.62 3.84
N VAL A 93 -29.39 11.72 4.80
CA VAL A 93 -29.44 12.06 6.22
C VAL A 93 -28.02 12.00 6.78
N GLY A 94 -27.28 13.08 6.54
CA GLY A 94 -25.91 13.27 7.03
C GLY A 94 -24.83 12.94 6.01
N SER A 95 -23.57 13.10 6.44
CA SER A 95 -22.41 13.06 5.54
C SER A 95 -21.74 11.68 5.43
N ALA A 96 -22.29 10.65 6.08
CA ALA A 96 -21.69 9.32 6.16
C ALA A 96 -22.18 8.34 5.08
N VAL A 97 -23.14 8.75 4.26
CA VAL A 97 -23.68 7.92 3.17
C VAL A 97 -22.60 7.68 2.12
N LEU A 98 -22.35 6.42 1.83
CA LEU A 98 -21.54 5.98 0.70
C LEU A 98 -22.50 5.50 -0.40
N PRO A 99 -22.76 6.32 -1.44
CA PRO A 99 -23.95 6.21 -2.25
C PRO A 99 -23.76 5.25 -3.42
N TYR A 100 -23.49 4.00 -3.07
CA TYR A 100 -23.45 2.88 -4.00
C TYR A 100 -24.51 1.85 -3.61
N LEU A 101 -25.05 1.17 -4.61
CA LEU A 101 -25.91 -0.01 -4.47
C LEU A 101 -25.58 -0.99 -5.61
N ALA A 102 -26.02 -2.24 -5.49
CA ALA A 102 -26.08 -3.12 -6.65
C ALA A 102 -26.95 -2.48 -7.76
N PRO A 103 -26.60 -2.59 -9.05
CA PRO A 103 -27.25 -1.84 -10.13
C PRO A 103 -28.78 -1.94 -10.16
N GLY A 104 -29.35 -3.15 -10.02
CA GLY A 104 -30.80 -3.33 -9.98
C GLY A 104 -31.46 -2.62 -8.79
N GLY A 105 -30.88 -2.73 -7.60
CA GLY A 105 -31.36 -2.00 -6.43
C GLY A 105 -31.26 -0.47 -6.62
N ARG A 106 -30.17 0.02 -7.23
CA ARG A 106 -30.03 1.45 -7.57
C ARG A 106 -31.16 1.93 -8.47
N ASP A 107 -31.47 1.18 -9.53
CA ASP A 107 -32.53 1.54 -10.47
C ASP A 107 -33.90 1.59 -9.80
N GLU A 108 -34.21 0.60 -8.96
CA GLU A 108 -35.45 0.56 -8.19
C GLU A 108 -35.51 1.64 -7.09
N LEU A 109 -34.37 2.04 -6.51
CA LEU A 109 -34.31 3.18 -5.59
C LEU A 109 -34.71 4.47 -6.30
N VAL A 110 -34.17 4.71 -7.49
CA VAL A 110 -34.46 5.92 -8.29
C VAL A 110 -35.92 5.93 -8.74
N ALA A 111 -36.46 4.78 -9.16
CA ALA A 111 -37.87 4.64 -9.50
C ALA A 111 -38.78 4.93 -8.29
N ALA A 112 -38.45 4.39 -7.11
CA ALA A 112 -39.16 4.69 -5.87
C ALA A 112 -39.04 6.17 -5.46
N ALA A 113 -37.90 6.82 -5.69
CA ALA A 113 -37.72 8.24 -5.37
C ALA A 113 -38.58 9.16 -6.26
N ALA A 114 -38.85 8.73 -7.50
CA ALA A 114 -39.69 9.48 -8.43
C ALA A 114 -41.15 9.63 -7.97
N GLU A 115 -41.67 8.70 -7.15
CA GLU A 115 -43.03 8.81 -6.59
C GLU A 115 -43.08 9.50 -5.21
N GLY A 116 -41.96 9.96 -4.67
CA GLY A 116 -41.92 10.74 -3.43
C GLY A 116 -40.59 10.68 -2.69
N PRO A 117 -40.37 11.55 -1.70
CA PRO A 117 -39.08 11.70 -1.05
C PRO A 117 -38.64 10.42 -0.32
N LEU A 118 -37.34 10.15 -0.37
CA LEU A 118 -36.62 9.10 0.34
C LEU A 118 -35.44 9.72 1.10
N GLU A 119 -35.47 9.59 2.42
CA GLU A 119 -34.42 10.06 3.32
C GLU A 119 -33.45 8.90 3.56
N VAL A 120 -32.31 8.87 2.87
CA VAL A 120 -31.32 7.79 2.95
C VAL A 120 -30.37 8.06 4.12
N ILE A 121 -30.38 7.19 5.12
CA ILE A 121 -29.46 7.23 6.28
C ILE A 121 -28.15 6.52 5.97
N SER A 122 -28.24 5.37 5.30
CA SER A 122 -27.08 4.53 4.96
C SER A 122 -27.40 3.68 3.74
N ALA A 123 -26.39 3.35 2.93
CA ALA A 123 -26.52 2.49 1.76
C ALA A 123 -25.40 1.45 1.80
N PHE A 124 -24.60 1.29 0.74
CA PHE A 124 -23.38 0.49 0.82
C PHE A 124 -22.51 0.94 2.01
N ARG A 125 -22.07 0.00 2.84
CA ARG A 125 -21.11 0.23 3.92
C ARG A 125 -19.97 -0.73 3.73
N THR A 126 -18.75 -0.21 3.66
CA THR A 126 -17.55 -1.04 3.56
C THR A 126 -17.05 -1.45 4.94
N LEU A 127 -16.11 -2.40 4.96
CA LEU A 127 -15.40 -2.85 6.15
C LEU A 127 -15.04 -1.76 7.20
N PRO A 128 -14.39 -0.62 6.85
CA PRO A 128 -14.09 0.43 7.83
C PRO A 128 -15.32 0.96 8.56
N GLN A 129 -16.41 1.25 7.84
CA GLN A 129 -17.63 1.79 8.44
C GLN A 129 -18.30 0.73 9.32
N GLN A 130 -18.37 -0.51 8.85
CA GLN A 130 -18.96 -1.62 9.60
C GLN A 130 -18.15 -1.96 10.86
N LEU A 131 -16.82 -1.89 10.79
CA LEU A 131 -15.93 -2.07 11.94
C LEU A 131 -16.20 -1.03 13.02
N LEU A 132 -16.29 0.25 12.67
CA LEU A 132 -16.58 1.30 13.66
C LEU A 132 -17.93 1.07 14.35
N LEU A 133 -18.99 0.78 13.58
CA LEU A 133 -20.32 0.48 14.14
C LEU A 133 -20.27 -0.74 15.07
N ARG A 134 -19.56 -1.81 14.66
CA ARG A 134 -19.41 -3.01 15.49
C ARG A 134 -18.69 -2.71 16.80
N ARG A 135 -17.60 -1.93 16.76
CA ARG A 135 -16.83 -1.58 17.96
C ARG A 135 -17.61 -0.69 18.91
N TRP A 136 -18.34 0.29 18.37
CA TRP A 136 -19.19 1.16 19.19
C TRP A 136 -20.36 0.38 19.82
N TYR A 137 -20.98 -0.54 19.08
CA TYR A 137 -21.96 -1.48 19.63
C TYR A 137 -21.38 -2.31 20.79
N GLU A 138 -20.22 -2.95 20.59
CA GLU A 138 -19.55 -3.75 21.62
C GLU A 138 -19.20 -2.94 22.88
N GLN A 139 -18.97 -1.64 22.72
CA GLN A 139 -18.67 -0.70 23.81
C GLN A 139 -19.91 -0.03 24.41
N GLY A 140 -21.12 -0.30 23.91
CA GLY A 140 -22.35 0.37 24.35
C GLY A 140 -22.39 1.86 24.02
N ARG A 141 -21.72 2.29 22.94
CA ARG A 141 -21.57 3.68 22.52
C ARG A 141 -22.47 4.02 21.33
N CYS A 142 -22.65 5.33 21.12
CA CYS A 142 -23.30 5.88 19.92
C CYS A 142 -24.76 5.43 19.70
N GLY A 143 -25.42 4.90 20.74
CA GLY A 143 -26.82 4.47 20.67
C GLY A 143 -27.07 3.26 19.76
N ILE A 144 -26.03 2.51 19.39
CA ILE A 144 -26.15 1.38 18.47
C ILE A 144 -26.68 0.18 19.24
N THR A 145 -27.83 -0.34 18.81
CA THR A 145 -28.54 -1.46 19.45
C THR A 145 -28.23 -2.81 18.82
N ALA A 146 -27.75 -2.81 17.57
CA ALA A 146 -27.29 -3.99 16.85
C ALA A 146 -26.25 -3.59 15.80
N ALA A 147 -25.22 -4.43 15.64
CA ALA A 147 -24.26 -4.32 14.55
C ALA A 147 -23.71 -5.70 14.20
N ALA A 148 -23.83 -6.08 12.93
CA ALA A 148 -23.24 -7.30 12.39
C ALA A 148 -21.70 -7.26 12.52
N GLN A 149 -21.08 -8.43 12.56
CA GLN A 149 -19.63 -8.55 12.39
C GLN A 149 -19.23 -8.01 11.02
N PRO A 150 -18.07 -7.35 10.88
CA PRO A 150 -17.54 -6.99 9.55
C PRO A 150 -17.34 -8.24 8.68
N GLY A 151 -17.55 -8.09 7.37
CA GLY A 151 -17.65 -9.17 6.39
C GLY A 151 -18.98 -9.95 6.44
N ARG A 152 -19.95 -9.54 7.26
CA ARG A 152 -21.24 -10.23 7.44
C ARG A 152 -22.47 -9.33 7.33
N SER A 153 -22.29 -8.00 7.28
CA SER A 153 -23.38 -7.03 7.17
C SER A 153 -24.06 -7.11 5.81
N ASN A 154 -25.38 -6.93 5.78
CA ASN A 154 -26.12 -6.83 4.52
C ASN A 154 -25.68 -5.61 3.70
N HIS A 155 -25.25 -4.53 4.36
CA HIS A 155 -24.77 -3.31 3.69
C HIS A 155 -23.44 -3.49 2.97
N GLU A 156 -22.62 -4.46 3.38
CA GLU A 156 -21.35 -4.80 2.72
C GLU A 156 -21.57 -5.49 1.37
N THR A 157 -22.82 -5.76 0.97
CA THR A 157 -23.17 -6.40 -0.32
C THR A 157 -23.60 -5.41 -1.40
N GLY A 158 -23.96 -4.17 -1.00
CA GLY A 158 -24.61 -3.20 -1.87
C GLY A 158 -26.12 -3.43 -2.07
N ARG A 159 -26.74 -4.44 -1.43
CA ARG A 159 -28.20 -4.69 -1.55
C ARG A 159 -29.05 -3.97 -0.50
N ALA A 160 -28.43 -3.43 0.54
CA ALA A 160 -29.13 -2.92 1.71
C ALA A 160 -29.05 -1.39 1.80
N ILE A 161 -30.12 -0.80 2.33
CA ILE A 161 -30.27 0.63 2.51
C ILE A 161 -31.14 0.91 3.75
N ASP A 162 -30.81 1.97 4.47
CA ASP A 162 -31.57 2.43 5.63
C ASP A 162 -32.29 3.75 5.30
N PHE A 163 -33.58 3.85 5.63
CA PHE A 163 -34.39 5.06 5.40
C PHE A 163 -34.86 5.73 6.69
N GLY A 164 -34.81 7.07 6.74
CA GLY A 164 -35.33 7.90 7.84
C GLY A 164 -36.84 8.06 7.82
N ASN A 165 -37.42 8.21 6.63
CA ASN A 165 -38.86 8.33 6.43
C ASN A 165 -39.54 6.99 6.06
N ARG A 166 -39.02 5.88 6.61
CA ARG A 166 -39.43 4.50 6.27
C ARG A 166 -40.92 4.23 6.35
N ASP A 167 -41.63 4.81 7.33
CA ASP A 167 -43.06 4.56 7.50
C ASP A 167 -43.90 5.13 6.36
N ALA A 168 -43.52 6.31 5.87
CA ALA A 168 -44.16 6.93 4.71
C ALA A 168 -43.76 6.23 3.39
N ALA A 169 -42.53 5.72 3.30
CA ALA A 169 -42.00 5.12 2.09
C ALA A 169 -42.30 3.62 1.92
N ARG A 170 -42.60 2.89 3.01
CA ARG A 170 -42.68 1.41 3.04
C ARG A 170 -43.50 0.78 1.91
N GLY A 171 -44.72 1.29 1.69
CA GLY A 171 -45.60 0.73 0.65
C GLY A 171 -45.08 0.94 -0.77
N ARG A 172 -44.32 2.02 -1.01
CA ARG A 172 -43.68 2.31 -2.29
C ARG A 172 -42.41 1.49 -2.48
N LEU A 173 -41.55 1.45 -1.46
CA LEU A 173 -40.36 0.62 -1.43
C LEU A 173 -40.71 -0.85 -1.75
N GLY A 174 -41.77 -1.40 -1.15
CA GLY A 174 -42.23 -2.75 -1.43
C GLY A 174 -42.72 -3.00 -2.87
N ARG A 175 -43.22 -1.97 -3.59
CA ARG A 175 -43.56 -2.11 -5.03
C ARG A 175 -42.32 -2.15 -5.92
N HIS A 176 -41.20 -1.64 -5.43
CA HIS A 176 -39.90 -1.57 -6.09
C HIS A 176 -38.91 -2.62 -5.54
N GLY A 177 -39.42 -3.77 -5.07
CA GLY A 177 -38.57 -4.90 -4.67
C GLY A 177 -37.78 -4.72 -3.37
N TRP A 178 -38.05 -3.68 -2.58
CA TRP A 178 -37.38 -3.45 -1.29
C TRP A 178 -38.15 -4.07 -0.13
N GLU A 179 -37.48 -4.93 0.63
CA GLU A 179 -38.07 -5.67 1.74
C GLU A 179 -37.49 -5.24 3.09
N ALA A 180 -38.35 -4.94 4.07
CA ALA A 180 -37.96 -4.75 5.45
C ALA A 180 -37.98 -6.11 6.18
N ASN A 181 -36.93 -6.88 5.96
CA ASN A 181 -36.81 -8.30 6.33
C ASN A 181 -35.91 -8.56 7.55
N VAL A 182 -35.27 -7.53 8.13
CA VAL A 182 -34.38 -7.66 9.30
C VAL A 182 -35.17 -7.36 10.59
N PRO A 183 -35.41 -8.38 11.45
CA PRO A 183 -36.15 -8.17 12.70
C PRO A 183 -35.41 -7.21 13.65
N GLY A 184 -36.14 -6.23 14.19
CA GLY A 184 -35.59 -5.27 15.14
C GLY A 184 -34.86 -4.08 14.50
N ASP A 185 -34.73 -4.04 13.18
CA ASP A 185 -34.18 -2.91 12.44
C ASP A 185 -35.21 -2.34 11.45
N PRO A 186 -36.12 -1.47 11.90
CA PRO A 186 -37.25 -1.04 11.07
C PRO A 186 -36.86 -0.08 9.95
N ASN A 187 -35.66 0.51 10.02
CA ASN A 187 -35.14 1.42 8.99
C ASN A 187 -34.49 0.66 7.83
N HIS A 188 -34.12 -0.59 8.05
CA HIS A 188 -33.39 -1.43 7.11
C HIS A 188 -34.29 -2.05 6.05
N PHE A 189 -33.87 -1.92 4.79
CA PHE A 189 -34.49 -2.54 3.63
C PHE A 189 -33.44 -3.21 2.77
N GLU A 190 -33.77 -4.37 2.22
CA GLU A 190 -32.94 -5.12 1.27
C GLU A 190 -33.65 -5.25 -0.08
N HIS A 191 -32.93 -5.04 -1.18
CA HIS A 191 -33.38 -5.41 -2.52
C HIS A 191 -32.95 -6.85 -2.81
N LEU A 192 -33.81 -7.83 -2.53
CA LEU A 192 -33.43 -9.26 -2.52
C LEU A 192 -33.09 -9.84 -3.91
N ASP A 193 -33.57 -9.20 -4.98
CA ASP A 193 -33.19 -9.56 -6.35
C ASP A 193 -31.75 -9.14 -6.70
N SER A 194 -31.13 -8.27 -5.88
CA SER A 194 -29.71 -7.92 -6.04
C SER A 194 -28.80 -9.05 -5.49
N PRO A 195 -27.68 -9.38 -6.17
CA PRO A 195 -26.77 -10.43 -5.74
C PRO A 195 -26.18 -10.26 -4.33
N ASP A 196 -25.81 -11.37 -3.70
CA ASP A 196 -25.17 -11.39 -2.38
C ASP A 196 -23.66 -11.36 -2.58
N ARG A 197 -23.06 -10.20 -2.38
CA ARG A 197 -21.64 -9.98 -2.67
C ARG A 197 -20.78 -9.88 -1.40
N ARG A 198 -21.22 -10.46 -0.27
CA ARG A 198 -20.42 -10.42 0.97
C ARG A 198 -19.02 -10.96 0.70
N GLY A 199 -18.02 -10.23 1.17
CA GLY A 199 -16.60 -10.54 0.95
C GLY A 199 -15.97 -9.78 -0.22
N LEU A 200 -16.76 -9.17 -1.11
CA LEU A 200 -16.20 -8.40 -2.23
C LEU A 200 -15.45 -7.15 -1.74
N ASP A 201 -16.01 -6.45 -0.75
CA ASP A 201 -15.35 -5.32 -0.09
C ASP A 201 -14.14 -5.75 0.77
N VAL A 202 -14.19 -6.97 1.31
CA VAL A 202 -13.07 -7.60 2.00
C VAL A 202 -11.90 -7.83 1.05
N THR A 203 -12.15 -8.47 -0.09
CA THR A 203 -11.11 -8.69 -1.11
C THR A 203 -10.54 -7.37 -1.62
N ALA A 204 -11.40 -6.36 -1.86
CA ALA A 204 -10.96 -5.03 -2.26
C ALA A 204 -10.04 -4.36 -1.21
N PHE A 205 -10.41 -4.43 0.08
CA PHE A 205 -9.52 -3.97 1.15
C PHE A 205 -8.20 -4.74 1.20
N GLN A 206 -8.22 -6.07 1.04
CA GLN A 206 -7.01 -6.90 1.07
C GLN A 206 -6.03 -6.51 -0.06
N ARG A 207 -6.55 -6.27 -1.27
CA ARG A 207 -5.76 -5.76 -2.40
C ARG A 207 -5.15 -4.39 -2.10
N LEU A 208 -5.96 -3.45 -1.60
CA LEU A 208 -5.50 -2.12 -1.19
C LEU A 208 -4.42 -2.20 -0.11
N TRP A 209 -4.60 -3.06 0.89
CA TRP A 209 -3.60 -3.28 1.94
C TRP A 209 -2.28 -3.77 1.34
N ASN A 210 -2.32 -4.87 0.57
CA ASN A 210 -1.15 -5.50 -0.04
C ASN A 210 -0.41 -4.54 -0.98
N ARG A 211 -1.14 -3.70 -1.71
CA ARG A 211 -0.58 -2.66 -2.59
C ARG A 211 0.26 -1.64 -1.82
N ASN A 212 -0.16 -1.28 -0.60
CA ASN A 212 0.51 -0.26 0.22
C ASN A 212 1.49 -0.84 1.25
N HIS A 213 1.53 -2.16 1.41
CA HIS A 213 2.36 -2.85 2.42
C HIS A 213 2.97 -4.12 1.83
N PRO A 214 3.87 -4.02 0.83
CA PRO A 214 4.52 -5.17 0.20
C PRO A 214 5.34 -6.02 1.19
N GLU A 215 5.72 -5.45 2.34
CA GLU A 215 6.42 -6.10 3.44
C GLU A 215 5.51 -6.83 4.44
N ASP A 216 4.19 -6.60 4.41
CA ASP A 216 3.21 -7.18 5.35
C ASP A 216 1.96 -7.71 4.62
N LEU A 217 2.18 -8.62 3.66
CA LEU A 217 1.10 -9.18 2.84
C LEU A 217 0.09 -10.02 3.65
N ILE A 218 -1.18 -9.94 3.25
CA ILE A 218 -2.28 -10.78 3.73
C ILE A 218 -2.93 -11.52 2.57
N ALA A 219 -3.58 -12.65 2.85
CA ALA A 219 -4.31 -13.38 1.81
C ALA A 219 -5.50 -12.55 1.28
N GLU A 220 -5.69 -12.54 -0.04
CA GLU A 220 -6.83 -11.93 -0.73
C GLU A 220 -7.99 -12.93 -0.87
N ASP A 221 -8.44 -13.46 0.27
CA ASP A 221 -9.39 -14.57 0.36
C ASP A 221 -10.86 -14.13 0.54
N GLY A 222 -11.12 -12.82 0.62
CA GLY A 222 -12.46 -12.27 0.87
C GLY A 222 -13.00 -12.55 2.27
N ALA A 223 -12.16 -13.04 3.19
CA ALA A 223 -12.56 -13.38 4.56
C ALA A 223 -12.10 -12.31 5.57
N TYR A 224 -13.03 -11.87 6.41
CA TYR A 224 -12.72 -10.97 7.54
C TYR A 224 -12.14 -11.76 8.73
N GLY A 225 -10.91 -12.25 8.57
CA GLY A 225 -10.15 -12.94 9.62
C GLY A 225 -9.27 -12.01 10.47
N ASN A 226 -8.50 -12.59 11.40
CA ASN A 226 -7.61 -11.84 12.29
C ASN A 226 -6.57 -10.99 11.54
N GLN A 227 -6.04 -11.49 10.42
CA GLN A 227 -5.12 -10.74 9.57
C GLN A 227 -5.81 -9.46 9.06
N THR A 228 -6.94 -9.59 8.37
CA THR A 228 -7.72 -8.47 7.83
C THR A 228 -8.11 -7.47 8.91
N ALA A 229 -8.63 -7.95 10.05
CA ALA A 229 -9.08 -7.09 11.15
C ALA A 229 -7.95 -6.23 11.75
N SER A 230 -6.77 -6.82 11.97
CA SER A 230 -5.62 -6.10 12.51
C SER A 230 -5.06 -5.04 11.55
N ARG A 231 -5.08 -5.34 10.24
CA ARG A 231 -4.63 -4.44 9.19
C ARG A 231 -5.60 -3.29 8.97
N LEU A 232 -6.90 -3.57 8.99
CA LEU A 232 -7.95 -2.57 8.87
C LEU A 232 -7.86 -1.51 9.98
N LEU A 233 -7.60 -1.92 11.23
CA LEU A 233 -7.42 -0.99 12.35
C LEU A 233 -6.22 -0.05 12.16
N ARG A 234 -5.13 -0.52 11.53
CA ARG A 234 -3.92 0.28 11.27
C ARG A 234 -4.02 1.12 10.00
N SER A 235 -5.04 0.90 9.17
CA SER A 235 -5.17 1.58 7.89
C SER A 235 -5.47 3.07 8.08
N PRO A 236 -4.96 3.97 7.22
CA PRO A 236 -5.27 5.40 7.31
C PRO A 236 -6.77 5.63 7.06
N ALA A 237 -7.44 6.36 7.94
CA ALA A 237 -8.88 6.61 7.85
C ALA A 237 -9.26 7.40 6.57
N ALA A 238 -8.35 8.28 6.14
CA ALA A 238 -8.49 9.06 4.92
C ALA A 238 -8.25 8.25 3.62
N GLY A 239 -7.81 6.99 3.73
CA GLY A 239 -7.39 6.16 2.60
C GLY A 239 -5.87 6.06 2.48
N PHE A 240 -5.43 5.04 1.76
CA PHE A 240 -4.03 4.80 1.47
C PHE A 240 -3.49 5.77 0.40
N GLU A 241 -2.17 5.90 0.32
CA GLU A 241 -1.51 6.69 -0.72
C GLU A 241 -1.72 6.07 -2.11
N LEU A 242 -1.56 4.74 -2.22
CA LEU A 242 -1.89 3.99 -3.42
C LEU A 242 -3.35 3.54 -3.35
N GLY A 243 -4.23 4.26 -4.05
CA GLY A 243 -5.67 3.98 -4.15
C GLY A 243 -6.02 2.76 -5.00
N ALA A 244 -7.23 2.74 -5.56
CA ALA A 244 -7.74 1.62 -6.36
C ALA A 244 -7.02 1.43 -7.71
N GLY A 245 -6.96 0.20 -8.22
CA GLY A 245 -6.31 -0.16 -9.50
C GLY A 245 -7.12 -1.11 -10.39
N CYS A 246 -7.44 -0.71 -11.63
CA CYS A 246 -8.36 -1.41 -12.56
C CYS A 246 -7.69 -2.34 -13.59
N GLY A 247 -6.40 -2.60 -13.42
CA GLY A 247 -5.55 -3.34 -14.36
C GLY A 247 -4.13 -2.80 -14.30
N ASP A 248 -3.15 -3.71 -14.31
CA ASP A 248 -1.79 -3.50 -13.82
C ASP A 248 -1.76 -2.79 -12.47
N ASP A 249 -2.41 -3.41 -11.48
CA ASP A 249 -1.71 -3.40 -10.21
C ASP A 249 -0.33 -3.98 -10.48
N PRO A 250 0.76 -3.27 -10.14
CA PRO A 250 1.98 -3.94 -9.79
C PRO A 250 1.68 -4.63 -8.47
N VAL A 251 0.85 -5.69 -8.53
CA VAL A 251 0.94 -6.80 -7.61
C VAL A 251 2.43 -7.04 -7.51
N ALA A 252 2.91 -7.18 -6.28
CA ALA A 252 4.26 -7.50 -5.89
C ALA A 252 4.80 -8.79 -6.56
N GLN A 253 4.76 -8.87 -7.88
CA GLN A 253 5.37 -9.88 -8.69
C GLN A 253 6.81 -9.45 -8.82
N THR A 254 7.63 -10.09 -7.99
CA THR A 254 9.03 -10.21 -8.31
C THR A 254 9.14 -10.83 -9.71
N VAL A 255 9.55 -10.06 -10.71
CA VAL A 255 9.70 -10.55 -12.09
C VAL A 255 11.09 -11.16 -12.23
N TRP A 256 11.16 -12.40 -12.73
CA TRP A 256 12.41 -13.05 -13.08
C TRP A 256 12.55 -13.13 -14.59
N VAL A 257 13.66 -12.62 -15.12
CA VAL A 257 14.04 -12.77 -16.52
C VAL A 257 15.24 -13.70 -16.58
N ASP A 258 15.00 -14.94 -16.99
CA ASP A 258 15.95 -16.05 -16.95
C ASP A 258 16.75 -16.21 -18.27
N ASN A 259 17.96 -16.79 -18.20
CA ASN A 259 18.84 -17.03 -19.36
C ASN A 259 18.40 -18.19 -20.28
N ALA A 260 17.35 -18.93 -19.94
CA ALA A 260 16.67 -19.87 -20.84
C ALA A 260 15.46 -19.26 -21.56
N GLY A 261 15.02 -18.06 -21.15
CA GLY A 261 13.83 -17.40 -21.67
C GLY A 261 14.04 -16.75 -23.04
N ALA A 262 12.93 -16.54 -23.77
CA ALA A 262 12.94 -15.87 -25.08
C ALA A 262 13.38 -14.40 -25.02
N ALA A 263 13.31 -13.77 -23.84
CA ALA A 263 13.74 -12.40 -23.60
C ALA A 263 15.26 -12.25 -23.38
N PHE A 264 15.99 -13.35 -23.35
CA PHE A 264 17.44 -13.39 -23.16
C PHE A 264 18.18 -13.62 -24.48
N THR A 265 19.22 -12.84 -24.73
CA THR A 265 20.07 -12.97 -25.92
C THR A 265 21.55 -12.81 -25.58
N THR A 266 22.44 -13.35 -26.42
CA THR A 266 23.89 -13.23 -26.21
C THR A 266 24.63 -12.89 -27.49
N THR A 267 25.77 -12.20 -27.34
CA THR A 267 26.82 -12.13 -28.36
C THR A 267 28.08 -12.85 -27.87
N GLY A 268 28.86 -13.40 -28.80
CA GLY A 268 29.99 -14.28 -28.47
C GLY A 268 29.55 -15.72 -28.16
N THR A 269 30.49 -16.56 -27.71
CA THR A 269 30.25 -17.99 -27.50
C THR A 269 30.10 -18.30 -26.02
N TRP A 270 28.85 -18.33 -25.54
CA TRP A 270 28.50 -18.69 -24.17
C TRP A 270 28.19 -20.19 -24.05
N GLY A 271 28.82 -20.87 -23.09
CA GLY A 271 28.50 -22.26 -22.75
C GLY A 271 27.31 -22.35 -21.79
N TRP A 272 26.67 -23.52 -21.71
CA TRP A 272 25.69 -23.85 -20.66
C TRP A 272 26.37 -24.63 -19.52
N SER A 273 25.93 -24.42 -18.27
CA SER A 273 26.42 -25.16 -17.12
C SER A 273 25.37 -25.25 -16.02
N THR A 274 25.43 -26.34 -15.25
CA THR A 274 24.68 -26.58 -14.01
C THR A 274 25.61 -26.95 -12.85
N ASN A 275 26.93 -26.88 -13.05
CA ASN A 275 27.95 -27.46 -12.18
C ASN A 275 28.05 -26.80 -10.79
N VAL A 276 27.76 -25.50 -10.68
CA VAL A 276 27.74 -24.78 -9.39
C VAL A 276 26.29 -24.40 -9.10
N SER A 277 25.75 -24.82 -7.96
CA SER A 277 24.39 -24.48 -7.51
C SER A 277 24.23 -23.00 -7.16
N GLY A 278 22.99 -22.52 -7.04
CA GLY A 278 22.67 -21.12 -6.74
C GLY A 278 22.33 -20.27 -7.96
N TYR A 279 22.08 -20.92 -9.10
CA TYR A 279 21.46 -20.31 -10.28
C TYR A 279 19.93 -20.37 -10.19
N PHE A 280 19.26 -19.52 -10.95
CA PHE A 280 17.82 -19.56 -11.17
C PHE A 280 17.48 -20.48 -12.36
N GLY A 281 16.30 -21.10 -12.35
CA GLY A 281 15.87 -21.97 -13.44
C GLY A 281 16.72 -23.23 -13.64
N ASP A 282 16.93 -23.60 -14.91
CA ASP A 282 17.51 -24.89 -15.31
C ASP A 282 19.04 -24.90 -15.43
N GLY A 283 19.68 -23.75 -15.29
CA GLY A 283 21.14 -23.59 -15.44
C GLY A 283 21.52 -22.20 -15.91
N TYR A 284 22.82 -21.95 -16.00
CA TYR A 284 23.38 -20.63 -16.30
C TYR A 284 24.29 -20.65 -17.54
N ARG A 285 24.52 -19.47 -18.11
CA ARG A 285 25.48 -19.25 -19.21
C ARG A 285 26.84 -18.86 -18.68
N VAL A 286 27.89 -19.38 -19.31
CA VAL A 286 29.30 -19.13 -18.94
C VAL A 286 30.10 -18.61 -20.12
N LEU A 287 30.72 -17.44 -19.95
CA LEU A 287 31.75 -16.96 -20.86
C LEU A 287 33.13 -17.15 -20.21
N ARG A 288 33.98 -17.96 -20.86
CA ARG A 288 35.33 -18.26 -20.36
C ARG A 288 36.24 -17.03 -20.45
N THR A 289 37.21 -16.96 -19.53
CA THR A 289 38.26 -15.93 -19.47
C THR A 289 38.92 -15.68 -20.83
N GLY A 290 39.25 -14.42 -21.14
CA GLY A 290 39.94 -14.06 -22.38
C GLY A 290 39.05 -14.11 -23.63
N ARG A 291 37.72 -13.99 -23.46
CA ARG A 291 36.72 -13.86 -24.53
C ARG A 291 35.97 -12.54 -24.39
N THR A 292 35.33 -12.13 -25.48
CA THR A 292 34.43 -10.98 -25.54
C THR A 292 33.02 -11.46 -25.81
N GLY A 293 32.03 -10.77 -25.27
CA GLY A 293 30.63 -11.07 -25.51
C GLY A 293 29.73 -10.25 -24.61
N SER A 294 28.43 -10.40 -24.84
CA SER A 294 27.40 -9.80 -24.01
C SER A 294 26.29 -10.80 -23.74
N ALA A 295 25.57 -10.56 -22.65
CA ALA A 295 24.33 -11.25 -22.31
C ALA A 295 23.29 -10.17 -21.95
N THR A 296 22.15 -10.17 -22.63
CA THR A 296 21.14 -9.11 -22.53
C THR A 296 19.79 -9.71 -22.17
N TRP A 297 19.19 -9.16 -21.12
CA TRP A 297 17.81 -9.45 -20.68
C TRP A 297 16.92 -8.27 -21.04
N SER A 298 16.00 -8.47 -21.98
CA SER A 298 14.90 -7.53 -22.25
C SER A 298 13.84 -7.72 -21.17
N LEU A 299 13.55 -6.69 -20.37
CA LEU A 299 12.74 -6.88 -19.16
C LEU A 299 11.25 -7.07 -19.45
N GLY A 300 10.73 -6.47 -20.53
CA GLY A 300 9.37 -6.72 -21.03
C GLY A 300 8.28 -6.40 -20.01
N LEU A 301 8.40 -5.26 -19.32
CA LEU A 301 7.41 -4.85 -18.32
C LEU A 301 6.07 -4.53 -19.00
N GLN A 302 4.96 -4.89 -18.35
CA GLN A 302 3.62 -4.55 -18.83
C GLN A 302 3.36 -3.04 -18.75
N ALA A 303 3.89 -2.40 -17.71
CA ALA A 303 3.81 -0.96 -17.47
C ALA A 303 5.12 -0.41 -16.92
N ALA A 304 5.33 0.90 -17.09
CA ALA A 304 6.45 1.61 -16.47
C ALA A 304 6.30 1.65 -14.94
N GLY A 305 7.41 1.67 -14.21
CA GLY A 305 7.37 1.70 -12.74
C GLY A 305 8.75 1.74 -12.09
N ARG A 306 8.80 1.88 -10.76
CA ARG A 306 10.04 1.91 -9.99
C ARG A 306 10.36 0.51 -9.45
N TYR A 307 11.58 0.02 -9.68
CA TYR A 307 12.01 -1.34 -9.35
C TYR A 307 13.44 -1.35 -8.79
N GLU A 308 13.68 -2.19 -7.78
CA GLU A 308 15.00 -2.72 -7.49
C GLU A 308 15.37 -3.75 -8.55
N VAL A 309 16.54 -3.59 -9.16
CA VAL A 309 17.06 -4.51 -10.17
C VAL A 309 18.18 -5.32 -9.54
N TRP A 310 17.99 -6.63 -9.42
CA TRP A 310 18.95 -7.57 -8.83
C TRP A 310 19.54 -8.48 -9.90
N ALA A 311 20.84 -8.76 -9.82
CA ALA A 311 21.51 -9.77 -10.62
C ALA A 311 21.70 -11.05 -9.78
N ALA A 312 21.11 -12.16 -10.22
CA ALA A 312 21.35 -13.49 -9.68
C ALA A 312 22.42 -14.20 -10.49
N TYR A 313 23.29 -14.94 -9.81
CA TYR A 313 24.31 -15.80 -10.42
C TYR A 313 24.91 -16.73 -9.34
N PRO A 314 25.38 -17.93 -9.72
CA PRO A 314 26.16 -18.78 -8.83
C PRO A 314 27.58 -18.24 -8.64
N SER A 315 27.91 -17.88 -7.40
CA SER A 315 29.25 -17.40 -7.04
C SER A 315 30.28 -18.53 -6.96
N ALA A 316 31.53 -18.23 -7.31
CA ALA A 316 32.66 -19.15 -7.14
C ALA A 316 34.00 -18.39 -7.20
N SER A 317 35.07 -19.01 -6.71
CA SER A 317 36.39 -18.36 -6.59
C SER A 317 37.07 -18.03 -7.94
N ASP A 318 36.66 -18.69 -9.02
CA ASP A 318 37.15 -18.52 -10.39
C ASP A 318 36.31 -17.53 -11.23
N ARG A 319 35.31 -16.88 -10.63
CA ARG A 319 34.43 -15.93 -11.32
C ARG A 319 35.07 -14.57 -11.56
N ASN A 320 34.50 -13.83 -12.51
CA ASN A 320 34.91 -12.48 -12.85
C ASN A 320 34.59 -11.50 -11.70
N PRO A 321 35.61 -10.88 -11.08
CA PRO A 321 35.37 -9.96 -9.96
C PRO A 321 34.96 -8.55 -10.40
N ARG A 322 34.88 -8.30 -11.71
CA ARG A 322 34.52 -7.00 -12.29
C ARG A 322 33.56 -7.18 -13.46
N ALA A 323 32.51 -7.97 -13.27
CA ALA A 323 31.43 -8.14 -14.24
C ALA A 323 30.67 -6.81 -14.40
N ARG A 324 30.54 -6.29 -15.62
CA ARG A 324 29.93 -4.98 -15.90
C ARG A 324 28.48 -5.14 -16.33
N PHE A 325 27.54 -4.83 -15.44
CA PHE A 325 26.12 -4.75 -15.76
C PHE A 325 25.77 -3.32 -16.20
N LEU A 326 25.05 -3.20 -17.30
CA LEU A 326 24.57 -1.96 -17.88
C LEU A 326 23.04 -1.96 -17.81
N VAL A 327 22.46 -1.07 -17.02
CA VAL A 327 21.01 -0.93 -16.86
C VAL A 327 20.52 0.21 -17.73
N GLU A 328 19.73 -0.10 -18.76
CA GLU A 328 19.03 0.87 -19.59
C GLU A 328 17.56 0.93 -19.16
N THR A 329 17.13 2.08 -18.63
CA THR A 329 15.77 2.28 -18.12
C THR A 329 14.74 2.39 -19.24
N LEU A 330 15.18 2.72 -20.46
CA LEU A 330 14.41 2.73 -21.70
C LEU A 330 15.33 2.23 -22.83
N ALA A 331 14.86 1.38 -23.74
CA ALA A 331 15.70 0.86 -24.80
C ALA A 331 16.40 1.98 -25.61
N GLY A 332 17.73 1.99 -25.63
CA GLY A 332 18.53 3.00 -26.33
C GLY A 332 18.86 4.25 -25.50
N SER A 333 18.43 4.31 -24.24
CA SER A 333 18.89 5.34 -23.29
C SER A 333 20.36 5.13 -22.93
N ALA A 334 21.00 6.16 -22.37
CA ALA A 334 22.32 5.99 -21.77
C ALA A 334 22.22 4.98 -20.58
N PRO A 335 23.04 3.92 -20.53
CA PRO A 335 22.99 2.95 -19.45
C PRO A 335 23.65 3.49 -18.17
N THR A 336 23.15 3.04 -17.02
CA THR A 336 23.90 3.10 -15.76
C THR A 336 24.78 1.84 -15.64
N GLU A 337 26.08 2.02 -15.44
CA GLU A 337 27.01 0.90 -15.23
C GLU A 337 27.16 0.54 -13.76
N VAL A 338 27.09 -0.75 -13.47
CA VAL A 338 27.32 -1.34 -12.15
C VAL A 338 28.34 -2.46 -12.29
N VAL A 339 29.43 -2.38 -11.52
CA VAL A 339 30.48 -3.39 -11.50
C VAL A 339 30.25 -4.36 -10.34
N VAL A 340 30.09 -5.63 -10.65
CA VAL A 340 29.77 -6.70 -9.70
C VAL A 340 30.92 -7.68 -9.57
N ASP A 341 31.26 -8.05 -8.34
CA ASP A 341 32.18 -9.15 -8.05
C ASP A 341 31.40 -10.47 -7.99
N GLN A 342 31.50 -11.29 -9.05
CA GLN A 342 30.80 -12.57 -9.11
C GLN A 342 31.44 -13.67 -8.24
N LYS A 343 32.50 -13.36 -7.49
CA LYS A 343 33.02 -14.25 -6.43
C LYS A 343 32.22 -14.10 -5.14
N SER A 344 31.61 -12.94 -4.94
CA SER A 344 30.70 -12.68 -3.83
C SER A 344 29.36 -13.37 -4.06
N GLU A 345 28.75 -13.86 -2.99
CA GLU A 345 27.44 -14.52 -3.04
C GLU A 345 26.37 -13.56 -3.58
N GLY A 346 25.63 -13.99 -4.61
CA GLY A 346 24.48 -13.27 -5.13
C GLY A 346 23.16 -13.78 -4.51
N PRO A 347 22.00 -13.16 -4.83
CA PRO A 347 21.84 -12.04 -5.76
C PRO A 347 22.37 -10.71 -5.22
N ILE A 348 22.88 -9.85 -6.11
CA ILE A 348 23.37 -8.50 -5.77
C ILE A 348 22.45 -7.43 -6.37
N LEU A 349 22.12 -6.41 -5.58
CA LEU A 349 21.37 -5.24 -6.03
C LEU A 349 22.24 -4.42 -6.99
N LEU A 350 21.76 -4.21 -8.21
CA LEU A 350 22.37 -3.29 -9.17
C LEU A 350 21.96 -1.85 -8.88
N GLY A 351 20.72 -1.65 -8.45
CA GLY A 351 20.19 -0.35 -8.03
C GLY A 351 18.67 -0.31 -8.11
N THR A 352 18.12 0.86 -7.77
CA THR A 352 16.69 1.15 -7.88
C THR A 352 16.45 2.14 -9.00
N TYR A 353 15.58 1.80 -9.94
CA TYR A 353 15.37 2.55 -11.18
C TYR A 353 13.90 2.72 -11.49
N HIS A 354 13.55 3.83 -12.14
CA HIS A 354 12.29 3.91 -12.89
C HIS A 354 12.52 3.26 -14.26
N LEU A 355 11.79 2.19 -14.56
CA LEU A 355 11.93 1.36 -15.75
C LEU A 355 10.72 1.50 -16.65
N GLU A 356 10.94 1.64 -17.95
CA GLU A 356 9.92 1.61 -19.00
C GLU A 356 9.67 0.17 -19.49
N PRO A 357 8.54 -0.13 -20.18
CA PRO A 357 8.25 -1.44 -20.78
C PRO A 357 9.40 -2.07 -21.58
N SER A 358 10.21 -1.22 -22.24
CA SER A 358 11.34 -1.64 -23.07
C SER A 358 12.70 -1.63 -22.36
N ALA A 359 12.74 -1.45 -21.04
CA ALA A 359 13.99 -1.49 -20.26
C ALA A 359 14.76 -2.81 -20.47
N ARG A 360 16.09 -2.75 -20.36
CA ARG A 360 16.96 -3.92 -20.49
C ARG A 360 18.18 -3.84 -19.60
N VAL A 361 18.70 -5.00 -19.23
CA VAL A 361 19.99 -5.15 -18.55
C VAL A 361 20.95 -5.89 -19.48
N THR A 362 22.17 -5.37 -19.64
CA THR A 362 23.22 -6.01 -20.42
C THR A 362 24.46 -6.27 -19.57
N LEU A 363 24.87 -7.52 -19.46
CA LEU A 363 26.18 -7.90 -18.93
C LEU A 363 27.20 -7.85 -20.07
N GLN A 364 28.11 -6.88 -20.01
CA GLN A 364 29.17 -6.65 -21.02
C GLN A 364 30.49 -7.27 -20.56
N VAL A 365 31.14 -8.04 -21.45
CA VAL A 365 32.43 -8.68 -21.17
C VAL A 365 33.46 -8.33 -22.23
N ASP A 366 34.54 -7.71 -21.76
CA ASP A 366 35.70 -7.37 -22.58
C ASP A 366 36.80 -8.44 -22.45
N ARG A 367 37.70 -8.53 -23.45
CA ARG A 367 38.75 -9.56 -23.50
C ARG A 367 39.69 -9.53 -22.29
N ALA A 368 39.80 -8.37 -21.64
CA ALA A 368 40.64 -8.15 -20.46
C ALA A 368 40.01 -8.68 -19.14
N ALA A 369 38.76 -9.16 -19.17
CA ALA A 369 38.13 -9.75 -18.00
C ALA A 369 38.94 -10.94 -17.47
N THR A 370 39.19 -10.94 -16.16
CA THR A 370 39.86 -12.02 -15.44
C THR A 370 38.82 -12.92 -14.79
N GLY A 371 38.91 -14.23 -14.96
CA GLY A 371 37.89 -15.18 -14.46
C GLY A 371 36.71 -15.38 -15.41
N ALA A 372 35.90 -16.39 -15.13
CA ALA A 372 34.72 -16.72 -15.92
C ALA A 372 33.55 -15.79 -15.56
N THR A 373 32.86 -15.24 -16.57
CA THR A 373 31.67 -14.41 -16.36
C THR A 373 30.41 -15.26 -16.49
N ILE A 374 29.47 -15.08 -15.56
CA ILE A 374 28.22 -15.85 -15.49
C ILE A 374 27.03 -14.96 -15.82
N ALA A 375 26.14 -15.44 -16.68
CA ALA A 375 24.84 -14.85 -16.95
C ALA A 375 23.76 -15.86 -16.59
N ASP A 376 22.95 -15.52 -15.61
CA ASP A 376 21.87 -16.34 -15.06
C ASP A 376 20.54 -15.56 -15.16
N ALA A 377 20.11 -14.87 -14.11
CA ALA A 377 18.83 -14.16 -14.15
C ALA A 377 18.89 -12.72 -13.62
N ILE A 378 17.96 -11.90 -14.10
CA ILE A 378 17.64 -10.58 -13.53
C ILE A 378 16.33 -10.69 -12.77
N ARG A 379 16.33 -10.22 -11.52
CA ARG A 379 15.16 -10.17 -10.66
C ARG A 379 14.75 -8.72 -10.44
N LEU A 380 13.50 -8.40 -10.76
CA LEU A 380 12.91 -7.09 -10.53
C LEU A 380 11.98 -7.17 -9.34
N VAL A 381 12.20 -6.33 -8.35
CA VAL A 381 11.32 -6.19 -7.19
C VAL A 381 10.76 -4.78 -7.24
N PRO A 382 9.43 -4.57 -7.26
CA PRO A 382 8.88 -3.22 -7.18
C PRO A 382 9.46 -2.45 -5.99
N ALA A 383 9.93 -1.24 -6.24
CA ALA A 383 10.52 -0.37 -5.24
C ALA A 383 9.67 0.87 -5.14
N TRP A 384 8.94 1.02 -4.04
CA TRP A 384 8.11 2.17 -3.79
C TRP A 384 8.95 3.27 -3.13
#